data_AF-A0A1M7PBB4-F1
#
_entry.id   AF-A0A1M7PBB4-F1
#
_cell.length_a   1.000
_cell.length_b   1.000
_cell.length_c   1.000
_cell.angle_alpha   90.00
_cell.angle_beta   90.00
_cell.angle_gamma   90.00
#
_symmetry.space_group_name_H-M   'P 1'
#
loop_
_entity.id
_entity.type
_entity.pdbx_description
1 polymer ?
#
loop_
_entity_poly.entity_id
_entity_poly.type
_entity_poly.pdbx_seq_one_letter_code
_entity_poly.pdbx_strand_id
1 'polypeptide(L)'
;MTALHQSDTEWYYIAGNHDADSQALARRVWNRNTEPHNIHGRVVTLKGGLRLTGLAGVFRGDVWYPQVGDKNGGRSTHYSRLDLERVTPRQYRFNPYDAAAPKVHHKHWASIFEEEYDALAEMQADILVTHEAPSYHCDFSGKGTGFRAIDELAQFLGARYAIHGHHHDNQDSSEFWVQQKFESHGVGLRGVSALWPDGRWEVVMPGEIDDARRRQLRASE
;
A
#
# COMPACT_ATOMS: atom_id res chain seq x y z
N MET A 1 -12.23 -24.66 -13.62
CA MET A 1 -11.97 -23.70 -12.52
C MET A 1 -12.13 -24.47 -11.23
N THR A 2 -11.03 -24.96 -10.67
CA THR A 2 -11.04 -25.65 -9.38
C THR A 2 -11.42 -24.61 -8.33
N ALA A 3 -12.57 -24.81 -7.68
CA ALA A 3 -12.97 -23.98 -6.55
C ALA A 3 -11.83 -24.03 -5.52
N LEU A 4 -11.36 -22.86 -5.09
CA LEU A 4 -10.52 -22.77 -3.91
C LEU A 4 -11.30 -23.45 -2.77
N HIS A 5 -10.80 -24.58 -2.28
CA HIS A 5 -11.35 -25.24 -1.09
C HIS A 5 -11.50 -24.19 0.01
N GLN A 6 -12.64 -24.18 0.70
CA GLN A 6 -12.85 -23.38 1.91
C GLN A 6 -11.74 -23.73 2.91
N SER A 7 -10.72 -22.89 2.97
CA SER A 7 -9.82 -22.82 4.11
C SER A 7 -10.52 -22.01 5.19
N ASP A 8 -10.33 -22.37 6.46
CA ASP A 8 -10.73 -21.53 7.61
C ASP A 8 -9.89 -20.23 7.73
N THR A 9 -9.01 -20.01 6.76
CA THR A 9 -8.07 -18.89 6.67
C THR A 9 -8.78 -17.65 6.13
N GLU A 10 -8.83 -16.61 6.96
CA GLU A 10 -9.21 -15.27 6.51
C GLU A 10 -8.08 -14.68 5.68
N TRP A 11 -8.43 -14.05 4.56
CA TRP A 11 -7.48 -13.33 3.73
C TRP A 11 -8.01 -11.92 3.48
N TYR A 12 -7.06 -10.99 3.41
CA TYR A 12 -7.30 -9.60 3.12
C TYR A 12 -6.26 -9.12 2.13
N TYR A 13 -6.56 -8.06 1.39
CA TYR A 13 -5.62 -7.48 0.46
C TYR A 13 -5.80 -5.97 0.34
N ILE A 14 -4.75 -5.33 -0.18
CA ILE A 14 -4.79 -4.00 -0.79
C ILE A 14 -4.33 -4.14 -2.24
N ALA A 15 -4.76 -3.21 -3.10
CA ALA A 15 -4.27 -3.17 -4.47
C ALA A 15 -2.91 -2.43 -4.56
N GLY A 16 -2.02 -2.91 -5.43
CA GLY A 16 -0.80 -2.23 -5.84
C GLY A 16 -0.97 -1.43 -7.14
N ASN A 17 0.11 -0.86 -7.66
CA ASN A 17 0.07 -0.06 -8.89
C ASN A 17 -0.33 -0.86 -10.13
N HIS A 18 0.16 -2.11 -10.25
CA HIS A 18 -0.06 -2.95 -11.43
C HIS A 18 -1.48 -3.54 -11.52
N ASP A 19 -2.24 -3.52 -10.43
CA ASP A 19 -3.64 -3.93 -10.41
C ASP A 19 -4.54 -3.04 -11.27
N ALA A 20 -4.05 -1.85 -11.62
CA ALA A 20 -4.71 -0.86 -12.47
C ALA A 20 -4.01 -0.63 -13.82
N ASP A 21 -3.14 -1.54 -14.27
CA ASP A 21 -2.47 -1.43 -15.58
C ASP A 21 -3.42 -1.59 -16.77
N SER A 22 -4.56 -2.25 -16.54
CA SER A 22 -5.62 -2.36 -17.55
C SER A 22 -6.99 -2.43 -16.88
N GLN A 23 -8.03 -2.08 -17.65
CA GLN A 23 -9.42 -2.26 -17.22
C GLN A 23 -9.74 -3.73 -16.88
N ALA A 24 -9.11 -4.69 -17.58
CA ALA A 24 -9.34 -6.11 -17.35
C ALA A 24 -8.77 -6.58 -16.00
N LEU A 25 -7.56 -6.11 -15.63
CA LEU A 25 -6.98 -6.37 -14.32
C LEU A 25 -7.80 -5.69 -13.22
N ALA A 26 -8.16 -4.42 -13.42
CA ALA A 26 -8.94 -3.68 -12.44
C ALA A 26 -10.30 -4.36 -12.13
N ARG A 27 -10.99 -4.94 -13.12
CA ARG A 27 -12.23 -5.71 -12.88
C ARG A 27 -12.02 -7.00 -12.06
N ARG A 28 -10.84 -7.60 -12.11
CA ARG A 28 -10.51 -8.79 -11.30
C ARG A 28 -10.21 -8.41 -9.85
N VAL A 29 -9.62 -7.24 -9.65
CA VAL A 29 -9.21 -6.74 -8.33
C VAL A 29 -10.38 -6.07 -7.62
N TRP A 30 -11.15 -5.23 -8.30
CA TRP A 30 -12.29 -4.51 -7.73
C TRP A 30 -13.60 -5.07 -8.28
N ASN A 31 -14.18 -6.04 -7.58
CA ASN A 31 -15.51 -6.57 -7.84
C ASN A 31 -16.19 -7.01 -6.54
N ARG A 32 -17.47 -7.39 -6.62
CA ARG A 32 -18.27 -7.77 -5.45
C ARG A 32 -17.75 -8.99 -4.68
N ASN A 33 -16.98 -9.88 -5.32
CA ASN A 33 -16.45 -11.07 -4.66
C ASN A 33 -15.15 -10.76 -3.89
N THR A 34 -14.40 -9.74 -4.32
CA THR A 34 -13.14 -9.35 -3.68
C THR A 34 -13.33 -8.18 -2.71
N GLU A 35 -14.31 -7.31 -2.91
CA GLU A 35 -14.62 -6.17 -2.05
C GLU A 35 -14.64 -6.50 -0.54
N PRO A 36 -15.25 -7.61 -0.07
CA PRO A 36 -15.25 -7.94 1.36
C PRO A 36 -13.87 -8.22 1.96
N HIS A 37 -12.87 -8.48 1.12
CA HIS A 37 -11.48 -8.77 1.49
C HIS A 37 -10.55 -7.57 1.27
N ASN A 38 -10.96 -6.55 0.52
CA ASN A 38 -10.15 -5.36 0.30
C ASN A 38 -10.17 -4.47 1.55
N ILE A 39 -9.03 -4.26 2.21
CA ILE A 39 -8.95 -3.47 3.46
C ILE A 39 -8.53 -2.01 3.23
N HIS A 40 -8.50 -1.55 1.98
CA HIS A 40 -8.23 -0.15 1.69
C HIS A 40 -9.23 0.78 2.41
N GLY A 41 -8.71 1.72 3.21
CA GLY A 41 -9.50 2.77 3.86
C GLY A 41 -10.45 2.24 4.95
N ARG A 42 -10.23 1.02 5.46
CA ARG A 42 -11.05 0.47 6.55
C ARG A 42 -10.25 -0.42 7.50
N VAL A 43 -10.67 -0.42 8.75
CA VAL A 43 -10.13 -1.30 9.78
C VAL A 43 -10.96 -2.59 9.86
N VAL A 44 -10.28 -3.73 9.94
CA VAL A 44 -10.87 -5.03 10.26
C VAL A 44 -10.21 -5.59 11.53
N THR A 45 -11.00 -6.22 12.39
CA THR A 45 -10.47 -6.91 13.58
C THR A 45 -10.27 -8.38 13.24
N LEU A 46 -9.01 -8.83 13.31
CA LEU A 46 -8.65 -10.24 13.13
C LEU A 46 -9.15 -11.07 14.32
N LYS A 47 -9.29 -12.39 14.13
CA LYS A 47 -9.69 -13.33 15.20
C LYS A 47 -8.85 -13.22 16.49
N GLY A 48 -7.58 -12.82 16.38
CA GLY A 48 -6.68 -12.60 17.52
C GLY A 48 -6.84 -11.23 18.22
N GLY A 49 -7.80 -10.40 17.80
CA GLY A 49 -8.06 -9.07 18.36
C GLY A 49 -7.25 -7.93 17.75
N LEU A 50 -6.22 -8.23 16.96
CA LEU A 50 -5.43 -7.22 16.25
C LEU A 50 -6.28 -6.52 15.18
N ARG A 51 -6.15 -5.21 15.10
CA ARG A 51 -6.80 -4.35 14.11
C ARG A 51 -5.88 -4.17 12.91
N LEU A 52 -6.34 -4.61 11.76
CA LEU A 52 -5.64 -4.54 10.48
C LEU A 52 -6.30 -3.47 9.61
N THR A 53 -5.50 -2.62 8.97
CA THR A 53 -5.98 -1.67 7.96
C THR A 53 -5.03 -1.60 6.77
N GLY A 54 -5.48 -0.97 5.69
CA GLY A 54 -4.67 -0.83 4.49
C GLY A 54 -4.80 0.52 3.76
N LEU A 55 -3.70 0.95 3.17
CA LEU A 55 -3.64 2.04 2.20
C LEU A 55 -3.21 1.47 0.84
N ALA A 56 -4.15 1.34 -0.09
CA ALA A 56 -3.91 0.78 -1.42
C ALA A 56 -3.40 1.84 -2.40
N GLY A 57 -2.69 1.37 -3.43
CA GLY A 57 -2.24 2.20 -4.54
C GLY A 57 -0.89 2.88 -4.31
N VAL A 58 -0.60 3.86 -5.16
CA VAL A 58 0.66 4.62 -5.17
C VAL A 58 0.42 6.12 -5.15
N PHE A 59 1.40 6.86 -4.65
CA PHE A 59 1.42 8.31 -4.80
C PHE A 59 1.71 8.67 -6.27
N ARG A 60 0.99 9.67 -6.79
CA ARG A 60 1.16 10.12 -8.18
C ARG A 60 1.16 11.63 -8.23
N GLY A 61 2.15 12.23 -8.89
CA GLY A 61 2.22 13.69 -9.01
C GLY A 61 0.98 14.32 -9.66
N ASP A 62 0.25 13.62 -10.53
CA ASP A 62 -1.02 14.11 -11.10
C ASP A 62 -2.22 14.02 -10.14
N VAL A 63 -2.07 13.40 -8.97
CA VAL A 63 -3.10 13.29 -7.93
C VAL A 63 -2.59 13.89 -6.62
N TRP A 64 -1.66 13.21 -5.97
CA TRP A 64 -1.02 13.62 -4.73
C TRP A 64 0.34 12.92 -4.60
N TYR A 65 1.39 13.71 -4.30
CA TYR A 65 2.74 13.20 -4.10
C TYR A 65 3.38 13.94 -2.90
N PRO A 66 3.30 13.38 -1.68
CA PRO A 66 3.63 14.08 -0.44
C PRO A 66 5.14 14.05 -0.14
N GLN A 67 5.96 14.54 -1.07
CA GLN A 67 7.39 14.72 -0.85
C GLN A 67 7.81 16.17 -1.10
N VAL A 68 8.76 16.63 -0.29
CA VAL A 68 9.43 17.92 -0.48
C VAL A 68 10.17 17.88 -1.83
N GLY A 69 9.89 18.84 -2.70
CA GLY A 69 10.44 18.88 -4.07
C GLY A 69 9.50 18.37 -5.15
N ASP A 70 8.31 17.86 -4.81
CA ASP A 70 7.25 17.66 -5.79
C ASP A 70 6.82 18.98 -6.45
N LYS A 71 6.30 18.91 -7.68
CA LYS A 71 5.82 20.08 -8.44
C LYS A 71 4.80 20.93 -7.68
N ASN A 72 4.03 20.33 -6.76
CA ASN A 72 3.03 21.03 -5.95
C ASN A 72 3.48 21.24 -4.50
N GLY A 73 4.77 21.00 -4.20
CA GLY A 73 5.32 21.13 -2.85
C GLY A 73 4.68 20.20 -1.83
N GLY A 74 4.27 19.00 -2.24
CA GLY A 74 3.63 18.00 -1.38
C GLY A 74 2.11 18.08 -1.30
N ARG A 75 1.48 19.12 -1.85
CA ARG A 75 0.02 19.28 -1.86
C ARG A 75 -0.66 18.45 -2.94
N SER A 76 -1.87 17.96 -2.68
CA SER A 76 -2.67 17.29 -3.70
C SER A 76 -3.05 18.23 -4.86
N THR A 77 -2.99 17.70 -6.09
CA THR A 77 -3.61 18.29 -7.28
C THR A 77 -5.13 18.08 -7.23
N HIS A 78 -5.52 16.87 -6.80
CA HIS A 78 -6.91 16.49 -6.60
C HIS A 78 -7.03 15.87 -5.21
N TYR A 79 -7.73 16.56 -4.32
CA TYR A 79 -7.89 16.12 -2.93
C TYR A 79 -8.63 14.79 -2.85
N SER A 80 -9.74 14.68 -3.59
CA SER A 80 -10.59 13.49 -3.63
C SER A 80 -10.66 12.84 -5.03
N ARG A 81 -11.12 11.59 -5.05
CA ARG A 81 -11.46 10.89 -6.30
C ARG A 81 -12.58 11.59 -7.07
N LEU A 82 -13.50 12.23 -6.34
CA LEU A 82 -14.59 13.01 -6.92
C LEU A 82 -14.07 14.26 -7.65
N ASP A 83 -13.04 14.92 -7.12
CA ASP A 83 -12.44 16.08 -7.78
C ASP A 83 -11.77 15.69 -9.10
N LEU A 84 -11.09 14.55 -9.12
CA LEU A 84 -10.49 14.02 -10.34
C LEU A 84 -11.56 13.58 -11.36
N GLU A 85 -12.68 12.99 -10.90
CA GLU A 85 -13.80 12.63 -11.77
C GLU A 85 -14.34 13.83 -12.55
N ARG A 86 -14.47 15.01 -11.90
CA ARG A 86 -14.99 16.24 -12.52
C ARG A 86 -14.19 16.65 -13.76
N VAL A 87 -12.88 16.44 -13.75
CA VAL A 87 -11.98 16.82 -14.84
C VAL A 87 -11.63 15.67 -15.78
N THR A 88 -11.96 14.41 -15.43
CA THR A 88 -11.66 13.25 -16.27
C THR A 88 -12.57 13.25 -17.51
N PRO A 89 -12.02 13.28 -18.74
CA PRO A 89 -12.83 13.21 -19.97
C PRO A 89 -13.64 11.92 -20.06
N ARG A 90 -14.88 12.02 -20.57
CA ARG A 90 -15.86 10.91 -20.57
C ARG A 90 -15.30 9.64 -21.25
N GLN A 91 -14.54 9.77 -22.34
CA GLN A 91 -13.96 8.62 -23.05
C GLN A 91 -12.91 7.85 -22.24
N TYR A 92 -12.37 8.44 -21.18
CA TYR A 92 -11.36 7.83 -20.31
C TYR A 92 -11.94 7.28 -19.01
N ARG A 93 -13.20 7.60 -18.68
CA ARG A 93 -13.80 7.18 -17.42
C ARG A 93 -14.05 5.68 -17.41
N PHE A 94 -13.82 5.09 -16.24
CA PHE A 94 -13.94 3.67 -15.98
C PHE A 94 -14.39 3.45 -14.54
N ASN A 95 -15.16 2.39 -14.32
CA ASN A 95 -15.51 1.89 -13.00
C ASN A 95 -15.55 0.35 -13.07
N PRO A 96 -14.71 -0.35 -12.26
CA PRO A 96 -14.61 -1.80 -12.29
C PRO A 96 -15.84 -2.47 -11.67
N TYR A 97 -16.56 -1.78 -10.77
CA TYR A 97 -17.78 -2.28 -10.11
C TYR A 97 -19.03 -2.14 -10.97
N ASP A 98 -19.14 -1.03 -11.71
CA ASP A 98 -20.31 -0.72 -12.53
C ASP A 98 -19.94 0.03 -13.80
N ALA A 99 -20.06 -0.66 -14.94
CA ALA A 99 -19.77 -0.07 -16.24
C ALA A 99 -20.79 1.02 -16.65
N ALA A 100 -21.98 1.05 -16.05
CA ALA A 100 -22.99 2.07 -16.32
C ALA A 100 -22.68 3.41 -15.62
N ALA A 101 -21.81 3.42 -14.62
CA ALA A 101 -21.41 4.60 -13.86
C ALA A 101 -19.88 4.80 -13.84
N PRO A 102 -19.23 5.07 -14.99
CA PRO A 102 -17.78 5.24 -15.07
C PRO A 102 -17.34 6.56 -14.42
N LYS A 103 -16.32 6.51 -13.54
CA LYS A 103 -15.91 7.64 -12.69
C LYS A 103 -14.60 8.29 -13.14
N VAL A 104 -13.50 7.55 -13.09
CA VAL A 104 -12.13 8.06 -13.36
C VAL A 104 -11.39 7.12 -14.30
N HIS A 105 -10.24 7.54 -14.84
CA HIS A 105 -9.41 6.62 -15.61
C HIS A 105 -8.93 5.43 -14.76
N HIS A 106 -8.89 4.23 -15.35
CA HIS A 106 -8.60 2.99 -14.65
C HIS A 106 -7.33 3.04 -13.79
N LYS A 107 -6.24 3.64 -14.30
CA LYS A 107 -4.99 3.86 -13.55
C LYS A 107 -5.16 4.49 -12.15
N HIS A 108 -6.19 5.33 -11.97
CA HIS A 108 -6.44 6.06 -10.73
C HIS A 108 -7.16 5.23 -9.67
N TRP A 109 -7.63 4.03 -10.00
CA TRP A 109 -8.11 3.09 -8.98
C TRP A 109 -6.98 2.57 -8.08
N ALA A 110 -5.73 2.67 -8.53
CA ALA A 110 -4.52 2.46 -7.73
C ALA A 110 -3.78 3.79 -7.44
N SER A 111 -4.50 4.89 -7.26
CA SER A 111 -3.95 6.16 -6.77
C SER A 111 -4.39 6.38 -5.33
N ILE A 112 -3.45 6.82 -4.49
CA ILE A 112 -3.74 7.32 -3.15
C ILE A 112 -4.26 8.76 -3.25
N PHE A 113 -5.46 9.01 -2.73
CA PHE A 113 -6.01 10.35 -2.56
C PHE A 113 -5.78 10.85 -1.13
N GLU A 114 -5.60 12.17 -0.97
CA GLU A 114 -5.38 12.80 0.35
C GLU A 114 -6.62 12.63 1.24
N GLU A 115 -7.83 12.72 0.67
CA GLU A 115 -9.08 12.42 1.38
C GLU A 115 -9.12 11.01 1.99
N GLU A 116 -8.69 9.99 1.23
CA GLU A 116 -8.68 8.59 1.68
C GLU A 116 -7.62 8.38 2.78
N TYR A 117 -6.52 9.12 2.72
CA TYR A 117 -5.48 9.15 3.74
C TYR A 117 -5.96 9.82 5.03
N ASP A 118 -6.56 11.01 4.93
CA ASP A 118 -7.05 11.78 6.08
C ASP A 118 -8.11 10.98 6.85
N ALA A 119 -9.08 10.41 6.12
CA ALA A 119 -10.12 9.58 6.72
C ALA A 119 -9.54 8.35 7.44
N LEU A 120 -8.46 7.76 6.90
CA LEU A 120 -7.79 6.63 7.54
C LEU A 120 -6.96 7.07 8.76
N ALA A 121 -6.34 8.25 8.72
CA ALA A 121 -5.55 8.80 9.83
C ALA A 121 -6.40 9.08 11.08
N GLU A 122 -7.71 9.28 10.93
CA GLU A 122 -8.65 9.41 12.05
C GLU A 122 -9.04 8.06 12.71
N MET A 123 -8.63 6.94 12.13
CA MET A 123 -8.93 5.61 12.65
C MET A 123 -7.88 5.14 13.66
N GLN A 124 -8.02 3.90 14.13
CA GLN A 124 -7.05 3.23 14.99
C GLN A 124 -6.81 1.80 14.52
N ALA A 125 -5.55 1.43 14.32
CA ALA A 125 -5.14 0.10 13.86
C ALA A 125 -3.81 -0.31 14.47
N ASP A 126 -3.58 -1.61 14.61
CA ASP A 126 -2.33 -2.16 15.14
C ASP A 126 -1.36 -2.53 14.01
N ILE A 127 -1.90 -2.89 12.84
CA ILE A 127 -1.15 -3.24 11.63
C ILE A 127 -1.65 -2.38 10.47
N LEU A 128 -0.73 -1.64 9.85
CA LEU A 128 -0.94 -0.92 8.60
C LEU A 128 -0.28 -1.70 7.45
N VAL A 129 -1.04 -1.99 6.39
CA VAL A 129 -0.49 -2.55 5.14
C VAL A 129 -0.53 -1.49 4.05
N THR A 130 0.59 -1.22 3.41
CA THR A 130 0.71 -0.27 2.29
C THR A 130 1.35 -0.92 1.08
N HIS A 131 1.13 -0.39 -0.12
CA HIS A 131 1.91 -0.83 -1.27
C HIS A 131 3.26 -0.11 -1.29
N GLU A 132 3.23 1.22 -1.19
CA GLU A 132 4.39 2.11 -1.06
C GLU A 132 5.12 1.94 0.28
N ALA A 133 6.43 2.19 0.31
CA ALA A 133 7.23 2.05 1.52
C ALA A 133 7.15 3.28 2.47
N PRO A 134 7.27 3.07 3.80
CA PRO A 134 7.59 4.12 4.76
C PRO A 134 8.97 4.77 4.47
N SER A 135 9.27 5.90 5.11
CA SER A 135 10.37 6.79 4.72
C SER A 135 11.78 6.18 4.80
N TYR A 136 11.94 5.06 5.51
CA TYR A 136 13.22 4.37 5.69
C TYR A 136 13.81 3.87 4.36
N HIS A 137 12.96 3.54 3.39
CA HIS A 137 13.40 2.83 2.21
C HIS A 137 14.17 3.76 1.25
N CYS A 138 15.32 3.28 0.76
CA CYS A 138 16.15 3.96 -0.22
C CYS A 138 16.46 3.06 -1.43
N ASP A 139 16.87 3.67 -2.55
CA ASP A 139 17.46 2.91 -3.66
C ASP A 139 18.99 2.73 -3.47
N PHE A 140 19.63 2.01 -4.39
CA PHE A 140 21.07 1.74 -4.38
C PHE A 140 21.97 2.99 -4.51
N SER A 141 21.40 4.16 -4.79
CA SER A 141 22.15 5.43 -4.77
C SER A 141 22.05 6.14 -3.42
N GLY A 142 21.36 5.53 -2.44
CA GLY A 142 21.01 6.16 -1.17
C GLY A 142 19.86 7.17 -1.29
N LYS A 143 19.22 7.28 -2.47
CA LYS A 143 18.10 8.19 -2.64
C LYS A 143 16.85 7.59 -1.97
N GLY A 144 16.24 8.36 -1.08
CA GLY A 144 14.98 7.98 -0.45
C GLY A 144 13.89 7.71 -1.49
N THR A 145 13.30 6.53 -1.41
CA THR A 145 12.20 6.08 -2.29
C THR A 145 10.93 5.76 -1.51
N GLY A 146 11.00 5.72 -0.18
CA GLY A 146 9.85 5.68 0.71
C GLY A 146 9.23 7.05 0.99
N PHE A 147 8.12 7.05 1.74
CA PHE A 147 7.29 8.24 1.99
C PHE A 147 7.10 8.50 3.49
N ARG A 148 7.43 9.72 3.92
CA ARG A 148 7.17 10.21 5.28
C ARG A 148 5.68 10.27 5.63
N ALA A 149 4.80 10.51 4.65
CA ALA A 149 3.36 10.44 4.87
C ALA A 149 2.93 9.06 5.40
N ILE A 150 3.59 7.97 5.01
CA ILE A 150 3.26 6.64 5.53
C ILE A 150 3.72 6.48 6.98
N ASP A 151 4.87 7.06 7.36
CA ASP A 151 5.28 7.10 8.75
C ASP A 151 4.27 7.85 9.62
N GLU A 152 3.81 9.02 9.15
CA GLU A 152 2.83 9.84 9.84
C GLU A 152 1.49 9.12 9.98
N LEU A 153 1.02 8.45 8.93
CA LEU A 153 -0.19 7.64 8.96
C LEU A 153 -0.09 6.50 9.98
N ALA A 154 1.02 5.76 9.98
CA ALA A 154 1.24 4.69 10.95
C ALA A 154 1.21 5.23 12.39
N GLN A 155 1.80 6.41 12.62
CA GLN A 155 1.77 7.07 13.93
C GLN A 155 0.37 7.54 14.32
N PHE A 156 -0.40 8.15 13.42
CA PHE A 156 -1.77 8.59 13.69
C PHE A 156 -2.71 7.42 14.03
N LEU A 157 -2.56 6.31 13.31
CA LEU A 157 -3.29 5.07 13.56
C LEU A 157 -2.93 4.41 14.90
N GLY A 158 -1.78 4.75 15.49
CA GLY A 158 -1.20 4.01 16.60
C GLY A 158 -0.70 2.61 16.19
N ALA A 159 -0.32 2.44 14.92
CA ALA A 159 0.14 1.17 14.39
C ALA A 159 1.45 0.76 15.06
N ARG A 160 1.55 -0.53 15.38
CA ARG A 160 2.78 -1.16 15.88
C ARG A 160 3.64 -1.69 14.74
N TYR A 161 2.99 -2.07 13.64
CA TYR A 161 3.62 -2.66 12.46
C TYR A 161 3.13 -1.95 11.20
N ALA A 162 4.06 -1.58 10.32
CA ALA A 162 3.77 -1.10 8.97
C ALA A 162 4.42 -2.05 7.96
N ILE A 163 3.62 -2.70 7.14
CA ILE A 163 4.08 -3.72 6.18
C ILE A 163 3.89 -3.18 4.77
N HIS A 164 4.92 -3.25 3.94
CA HIS A 164 4.85 -2.75 2.56
C HIS A 164 5.38 -3.72 1.50
N GLY A 165 5.05 -3.42 0.25
CA GLY A 165 5.56 -4.09 -0.94
C GLY A 165 6.32 -3.12 -1.85
N HIS A 166 5.90 -3.07 -3.12
CA HIS A 166 6.39 -2.20 -4.21
C HIS A 166 7.86 -2.36 -4.64
N HIS A 167 8.82 -2.33 -3.71
CA HIS A 167 10.25 -2.25 -4.03
C HIS A 167 10.92 -3.59 -4.33
N HIS A 168 10.18 -4.68 -4.11
CA HIS A 168 10.63 -6.04 -4.41
C HIS A 168 11.87 -6.46 -3.59
N ASP A 169 11.98 -5.97 -2.36
CA ASP A 169 13.03 -6.32 -1.42
C ASP A 169 12.52 -6.31 0.03
N ASN A 170 13.43 -6.61 0.96
CA ASN A 170 13.19 -6.64 2.40
C ASN A 170 14.32 -5.91 3.17
N GLN A 171 14.63 -4.67 2.77
CA GLN A 171 15.65 -3.87 3.45
C GLN A 171 15.42 -3.83 4.97
N ASP A 172 16.50 -4.04 5.73
CA ASP A 172 16.45 -4.00 7.20
C ASP A 172 16.22 -2.57 7.66
N SER A 173 15.08 -2.34 8.29
CA SER A 173 14.61 -1.04 8.75
C SER A 173 14.80 -0.84 10.26
N SER A 174 15.42 -1.80 10.95
CA SER A 174 15.45 -1.85 12.42
C SER A 174 16.10 -0.62 13.06
N GLU A 175 17.06 0.01 12.37
CA GLU A 175 17.68 1.27 12.82
C GLU A 175 16.71 2.46 12.86
N PHE A 176 15.61 2.41 12.09
CA PHE A 176 14.62 3.48 11.99
C PHE A 176 13.46 3.34 12.99
N TRP A 177 13.25 2.16 13.57
CA TRP A 177 12.05 1.86 14.37
C TRP A 177 11.88 2.79 15.58
N VAL A 178 12.97 3.17 16.26
CA VAL A 178 12.91 4.11 17.39
C VAL A 178 12.39 5.47 16.95
N GLN A 179 12.86 5.97 15.80
CA GLN A 179 12.42 7.24 15.25
C GLN A 179 10.99 7.15 14.71
N GLN A 180 10.66 6.07 14.02
CA GLN A 180 9.36 5.81 13.41
C GLN A 180 8.26 5.55 14.46
N LYS A 181 8.62 5.00 15.63
CA LYS A 181 7.75 4.53 16.71
C LYS A 181 6.90 3.30 16.37
N PHE A 182 7.25 2.60 15.29
CA PHE A 182 6.65 1.34 14.84
C PHE A 182 7.71 0.51 14.11
N GLU A 183 7.44 -0.78 13.94
CA GLU A 183 8.29 -1.65 13.13
C GLU A 183 7.84 -1.61 11.67
N SER A 184 8.71 -1.14 10.77
CA SER A 184 8.47 -1.16 9.33
C SER A 184 9.02 -2.43 8.71
N HIS A 185 8.29 -3.10 7.82
CA HIS A 185 8.73 -4.36 7.21
C HIS A 185 8.41 -4.39 5.71
N GLY A 186 9.43 -4.62 4.89
CA GLY A 186 9.29 -4.87 3.46
C GLY A 186 9.08 -6.35 3.14
N VAL A 187 8.16 -6.66 2.23
CA VAL A 187 7.96 -8.01 1.69
C VAL A 187 8.52 -8.08 0.26
N GLY A 188 9.53 -8.93 0.08
CA GLY A 188 10.24 -9.13 -1.17
C GLY A 188 9.37 -9.71 -2.30
N LEU A 189 9.88 -9.64 -3.54
CA LEU A 189 9.14 -10.15 -4.70
C LEU A 189 8.81 -11.64 -4.56
N ARG A 190 7.50 -11.96 -4.52
CA ARG A 190 6.99 -13.32 -4.30
C ARG A 190 7.46 -13.94 -2.97
N GLY A 191 7.90 -13.11 -2.03
CA GLY A 191 8.25 -13.54 -0.68
C GLY A 191 7.01 -13.81 0.17
N VAL A 192 7.22 -14.52 1.26
CA VAL A 192 6.21 -14.77 2.30
C VAL A 192 6.84 -14.43 3.64
N SER A 193 6.19 -13.56 4.40
CA SER A 193 6.59 -13.20 5.76
C SER A 193 5.47 -13.47 6.74
N ALA A 194 5.83 -13.75 7.98
CA ALA A 194 4.92 -14.00 9.09
C ALA A 194 5.16 -12.98 10.21
N LEU A 195 4.07 -12.38 10.69
CA LEU A 195 4.02 -11.70 11.97
C LEU A 195 3.34 -12.63 12.97
N TRP A 196 4.10 -13.12 13.94
CA TRP A 196 3.62 -14.06 14.96
C TRP A 196 2.89 -13.33 16.11
N PRO A 197 2.04 -14.02 16.89
CA PRO A 197 1.28 -13.40 17.98
C PRO A 197 2.13 -12.77 19.10
N ASP A 198 3.37 -13.23 19.28
CA ASP A 198 4.35 -12.65 20.20
C ASP A 198 5.02 -11.38 19.66
N GLY A 199 4.65 -10.96 18.44
CA GLY A 199 5.19 -9.79 17.76
C GLY A 199 6.44 -10.08 16.91
N ARG A 200 6.91 -11.33 16.85
CA ARG A 200 8.08 -11.70 16.07
C ARG A 200 7.79 -11.62 14.57
N TRP A 201 8.64 -10.93 13.82
CA TRP A 201 8.67 -10.97 12.36
C TRP A 201 9.59 -12.09 11.85
N GLU A 202 9.13 -12.85 10.86
CA GLU A 202 9.89 -13.93 10.24
C GLU A 202 9.71 -13.91 8.71
N VAL A 203 10.81 -13.97 7.96
CA VAL A 203 10.77 -14.23 6.52
C VAL A 203 10.68 -15.74 6.30
N VAL A 204 9.47 -16.22 6.02
CA VAL A 204 9.17 -17.65 5.81
C VAL A 204 9.70 -18.12 4.45
N MET A 205 9.54 -17.29 3.42
CA MET A 205 10.08 -17.49 2.08
C MET A 205 10.71 -16.17 1.62
N PRO A 206 12.03 -16.15 1.36
CA PRO A 206 12.68 -14.94 0.85
C PRO A 206 12.14 -14.59 -0.54
N GLY A 207 12.13 -13.31 -0.87
CA GLY A 207 11.81 -12.84 -2.20
C GLY A 207 12.86 -13.29 -3.22
N GLU A 208 12.42 -13.52 -4.46
CA GLU A 208 13.25 -14.11 -5.52
C GLU A 208 14.54 -13.30 -5.81
N ILE A 209 14.53 -12.00 -5.49
CA ILE A 209 15.65 -11.09 -5.78
C ILE A 209 16.25 -10.41 -4.54
N ASP A 210 15.85 -10.79 -3.33
CA ASP A 210 16.27 -10.13 -2.09
C ASP A 210 17.79 -10.16 -1.91
N ASP A 211 18.43 -11.30 -2.18
CA ASP A 211 19.89 -11.45 -2.07
C ASP A 211 20.64 -10.57 -3.08
N ALA A 212 20.10 -10.42 -4.29
CA ALA A 212 20.69 -9.55 -5.31
C ALA A 212 20.58 -8.08 -4.89
N ARG A 213 19.43 -7.68 -4.34
CA ARG A 213 19.19 -6.33 -3.81
C ARG A 213 20.09 -5.99 -2.63
N ARG A 214 20.18 -6.89 -1.64
CA ARG A 214 21.07 -6.72 -0.48
C ARG A 214 22.53 -6.57 -0.88
N ARG A 215 23.00 -7.32 -1.88
CA ARG A 215 24.37 -7.17 -2.41
C ARG A 215 24.60 -5.82 -3.10
N GLN A 216 23.61 -5.30 -3.82
CA GLN A 216 23.72 -3.99 -4.47
C GLN A 216 23.82 -2.86 -3.44
N LEU A 217 22.99 -2.88 -2.40
CA LEU A 217 23.00 -1.87 -1.33
C LEU A 217 24.35 -1.85 -0.57
N ARG A 218 24.90 -3.02 -0.23
CA ARG A 218 26.20 -3.11 0.44
C ARG A 218 27.38 -2.70 -0.43
N ALA A 219 27.25 -2.78 -1.75
CA ALA A 219 28.30 -2.36 -2.68
C ALA A 219 28.33 -0.84 -2.91
N SER A 220 27.26 -0.14 -2.50
CA SER A 220 27.15 1.32 -2.58
C SER A 220 27.52 2.05 -1.29
N GLU A 221 27.78 1.32 -0.19
CA GLU A 221 28.31 1.83 1.09
C GLU A 221 29.84 2.00 1.04
#